data_AF-A0ABD0MVM1-F1
#
_entry.id   AF-A0ABD0MVM1-F1
#
_cell.length_a   1.000
_cell.length_b   1.000
_cell.length_c   1.000
_cell.angle_alpha   90.00
_cell.angle_beta   90.00
_cell.angle_gamma   90.00
#
_symmetry.space_group_name_H-M   'P 1'
#
loop_
_entity.id
_entity.type
_entity.pdbx_description
1 polymer ?
#
loop_
_entity_poly.entity_id
_entity_poly.type
_entity_poly.pdbx_seq_one_letter_code
_entity_poly.pdbx_strand_id
1 'polypeptide(L)' 'AMAADQIGPHKDAVVISTEGESVTLSCSYDTSSNYVRLYWYRQYPNKEPQYLMWKDARYYS' A
#
# COMPACT_ATOMS: atom_id res chain seq x y z
N ALA A 1 21.38 -8.35 11.61
CA ALA A 1 20.91 -8.42 10.21
C ALA A 1 19.91 -7.30 10.03
N MET A 2 20.12 -6.38 9.09
CA MET A 2 19.13 -5.36 8.76
C MET A 2 17.94 -6.09 8.12
N ALA A 3 16.79 -6.12 8.78
CA ALA A 3 15.58 -6.68 8.16
C ALA A 3 15.26 -5.85 6.92
N ALA A 4 15.09 -6.49 5.77
CA ALA A 4 14.64 -5.81 4.56
C ALA A 4 13.24 -5.24 4.79
N ASP A 5 12.95 -4.06 4.24
CA ASP A 5 11.61 -3.48 4.32
C ASP A 5 10.57 -4.46 3.75
N GLN A 6 9.53 -4.74 4.53
CA GLN A 6 8.41 -5.58 4.13
C GLN A 6 7.19 -4.69 3.91
N ILE A 7 6.44 -4.97 2.84
CA ILE A 7 5.15 -4.33 2.58
C ILE A 7 4.20 -5.36 1.99
N GLY A 8 2.97 -5.44 2.52
CA GLY A 8 2.02 -6.45 2.08
C GLY A 8 0.58 -6.16 2.51
N PRO A 9 -0.41 -6.78 1.86
CA PRO A 9 -1.82 -6.58 2.18
C PRO A 9 -2.15 -7.10 3.59
N HIS A 10 -3.01 -6.38 4.30
CA HIS A 10 -3.48 -6.78 5.63
C HIS A 10 -4.65 -7.76 5.50
N LYS A 11 -4.34 -9.08 5.38
CA LYS A 11 -5.25 -10.24 5.25
C LYS A 11 -6.40 -10.06 4.23
N ASP A 12 -6.58 -11.04 3.35
CA ASP A 12 -7.45 -10.98 2.16
C ASP A 12 -6.91 -10.02 1.08
N ALA A 13 -6.04 -10.56 0.23
CA ALA A 13 -5.46 -9.83 -0.90
C ALA A 13 -6.49 -9.48 -1.99
N VAL A 14 -7.71 -10.01 -1.89
CA VAL A 14 -8.78 -9.85 -2.88
C VAL A 14 -10.00 -9.27 -2.17
N VAL A 15 -10.40 -8.07 -2.59
CA VAL A 15 -11.63 -7.41 -2.14
C VAL A 15 -12.61 -7.41 -3.32
N ILE A 16 -13.80 -7.95 -3.12
CA ILE A 16 -14.90 -7.94 -4.09
C ILE A 16 -16.02 -7.08 -3.49
N SER A 17 -16.50 -6.10 -4.24
CA SER A 17 -17.61 -5.21 -3.85
C SER A 17 -18.55 -5.00 -5.03
N THR A 18 -19.72 -4.42 -4.76
CA THR A 18 -20.68 -4.05 -5.81
C THR A 18 -20.38 -2.67 -6.39
N GLU A 19 -20.83 -2.43 -7.61
CA GLU A 19 -20.63 -1.15 -8.29
C GLU A 19 -21.30 -0.01 -7.49
N GLY A 20 -20.55 1.09 -7.29
CA GLY A 20 -21.01 2.23 -6.50
C GLY A 20 -20.64 2.16 -5.01
N GLU A 21 -20.21 1.00 -4.50
CA GLU A 21 -19.67 0.89 -3.14
C GLU A 21 -18.22 1.38 -3.05
N SER A 22 -17.87 1.93 -1.89
CA SER A 22 -16.49 2.29 -1.58
C SER A 22 -15.77 1.11 -0.95
N VAL A 23 -14.57 0.81 -1.45
CA VAL A 23 -13.68 -0.21 -0.89
C VAL A 23 -12.50 0.43 -0.20
N THR A 24 -12.03 -0.21 0.87
CA THR A 24 -10.77 0.17 1.54
C THR A 24 -9.76 -0.94 1.37
N LEU A 25 -8.62 -0.62 0.75
CA LEU A 25 -7.47 -1.52 0.68
C LEU A 25 -6.54 -1.21 1.86
N SER A 26 -6.14 -2.24 2.59
CA SER A 26 -5.27 -2.10 3.76
C SER A 26 -3.94 -2.80 3.52
N CYS A 27 -2.86 -2.11 3.87
CA CYS A 27 -1.51 -2.60 3.70
C CYS A 27 -0.72 -2.35 5.00
N SER A 28 0.06 -3.35 5.41
CA SER A 28 0.99 -3.26 6.53
C SER A 28 2.41 -3.22 5.98
N TYR A 29 3.26 -2.44 6.64
CA TYR A 29 4.67 -2.35 6.32
C TYR A 29 5.49 -2.52 7.59
N ASP A 30 6.66 -3.13 7.45
CA ASP A 30 7.67 -3.23 8.48
C ASP A 30 8.99 -2.69 7.92
N THR A 31 9.56 -1.70 8.60
CA THR A 31 10.76 -0.99 8.17
C THR A 31 11.45 -0.38 9.38
N SER A 32 12.78 -0.39 9.32
CA SER A 32 13.63 0.36 10.26
C SER A 32 13.71 1.85 9.92
N SER A 33 13.06 2.31 8.83
CA SER A 33 13.08 3.72 8.46
C SER A 33 12.28 4.58 9.44
N ASN A 34 12.86 5.74 9.70
CA ASN A 34 12.34 6.78 10.56
C ASN A 34 11.35 7.69 9.84
N TYR A 35 11.51 7.79 8.52
CA TYR A 35 10.69 8.60 7.63
C TYR A 35 10.12 7.69 6.56
N VAL A 36 8.82 7.47 6.60
CA VAL A 36 8.14 6.53 5.71
C VAL A 36 7.09 7.28 4.91
N ARG A 37 7.22 7.20 3.59
CA ARG A 37 6.20 7.65 2.64
C ARG A 37 5.76 6.45 1.82
N LEU A 38 4.46 6.21 1.80
CA LEU A 38 3.84 5.12 1.05
C LEU A 38 3.21 5.67 -0.22
N TYR A 39 3.32 4.91 -1.30
CA TYR A 39 2.81 5.25 -2.61
C TYR A 39 1.82 4.17 -3.06
N TRP A 40 0.65 4.59 -3.52
CA TRP A 40 -0.40 3.72 -4.02
C TRP A 40 -0.45 3.78 -5.54
N TYR A 41 -0.51 2.60 -6.16
CA TYR A 41 -0.60 2.43 -7.60
C TYR A 41 -1.76 1.49 -7.94
N ARG A 42 -2.33 1.67 -9.13
CA ARG A 42 -3.30 0.74 -9.74
C ARG A 42 -2.72 0.17 -11.02
N GLN A 43 -2.87 -1.13 -11.23
CA GLN A 43 -2.42 -1.80 -12.44
C GLN A 43 -3.57 -2.61 -13.04
N TYR A 44 -3.86 -2.37 -14.32
CA TYR A 44 -4.74 -3.23 -15.11
C TYR A 44 -3.92 -4.37 -15.75
N PRO A 45 -4.54 -5.50 -16.11
CA PRO A 45 -3.84 -6.59 -16.80
C PRO A 45 -3.05 -6.08 -18.02
N ASN A 46 -1.77 -6.43 -18.10
CA ASN A 46 -0.84 -6.03 -19.17
C ASN A 46 -0.63 -4.51 -19.34
N LYS A 47 -0.88 -3.71 -18.31
CA LYS A 47 -0.58 -2.28 -18.29
C LYS A 47 0.49 -1.98 -17.25
N GLU A 48 1.13 -0.82 -17.40
CA GLU A 48 2.04 -0.29 -16.40
C GLU A 48 1.30 0.19 -15.14
N PRO A 49 1.97 0.23 -13.97
CA PRO A 49 1.40 0.82 -12.77
C PRO A 49 1.06 2.30 -12.97
N GLN A 50 -0.17 2.66 -12.63
CA GLN A 50 -0.67 4.04 -12.65
C GLN A 50 -0.61 4.59 -11.23
N TYR A 51 0.08 5.72 -11.04
CA TYR A 51 0.12 6.40 -9.75
C TYR A 51 -1.28 6.88 -9.35
N LEU A 52 -1.68 6.62 -8.11
CA LEU A 52 -2.93 7.10 -7.52
C LEU A 52 -2.68 8.24 -6.53
N MET A 53 -1.87 7.96 -5.50
CA MET A 53 -1.59 8.90 -4.42
C MET A 53 -0.37 8.47 -3.60
N TRP A 54 0.17 9.39 -2.79
CA TRP A 54 1.12 9.08 -1.73
C TRP A 54 0.60 9.57 -0.38
N LYS A 55 1.10 8.97 0.71
CA LYS A 55 0.83 9.40 2.09
C LYS A 55 2.08 9.28 2.94
N ASP A 56 2.33 10.26 3.79
CA ASP A 56 3.31 10.09 4.87
C ASP A 56 2.73 9.13 5.91
N ALA A 57 3.50 8.11 6.28
CA ALA A 57 3.06 7.02 7.16
C ALA A 57 3.84 6.98 8.47
N ARG A 58 5.05 7.56 8.50
CA ARG A 58 5.85 7.74 9.71
C ARG A 58 6.71 8.97 9.55
N TYR A 59 6.64 9.86 10.53
CA TYR A 59 7.57 10.97 10.75
C TYR A 59 7.92 10.94 12.23
N TYR A 60 9.18 11.17 12.59
CA TYR A 60 9.56 11.27 14.01
C TYR A 60 8.82 12.43 14.70
N SER A 61 8.40 12.21 15.93
CA SER A 61 8.34 13.27 16.96
C SER A 61 9.58 13.16 17.83
#